data_AF-A0AAF0E582-F1
#
_entry.id   AF-A0AAF0E582-F1
#
_cell.length_a   1.000
_cell.length_b   1.000
_cell.length_c   1.000
_cell.angle_alpha   90.00
_cell.angle_beta   90.00
_cell.angle_gamma   90.00
#
_symmetry.space_group_name_H-M   'P 1'
#
loop_
_entity.id
_entity.type
_entity.pdbx_description
1 polymer ?
#
loop_
_entity_poly.entity_id
_entity_poly.type
_entity_poly.pdbx_seq_one_letter_code
_entity_poly.pdbx_strand_id
1 'polypeptide(L)'
;MFRVKDPKASLDFYENVLGMDLIDKLEMSDFTLYFLGYQHQGNVSRGEREALLELTHNHGTENDPDFHYHNGNAQPQGFGHLAISVDDIEAACARFERLGVKFQKRLTDNYWIEIISAKSPQ
;
A
#
# COMPACT_ATOMS: atom_id res chain seq x y z
N MET A 1 -7.47 -5.63 3.77
CA MET A 1 -7.94 -5.12 2.46
C MET A 1 -8.04 -3.61 2.54
N PHE A 2 -7.55 -2.89 1.52
CA PHE A 2 -7.73 -1.45 1.34
C PHE A 2 -8.44 -1.17 0.02
N ARG A 3 -9.25 -0.13 -0.03
CA ARG A 3 -9.73 0.40 -1.30
C ARG A 3 -8.72 1.40 -1.84
N VAL A 4 -8.50 1.37 -3.15
CA VAL A 4 -7.56 2.25 -3.84
C VAL A 4 -8.26 2.95 -4.99
N LYS A 5 -8.02 4.27 -5.11
CA LYS A 5 -8.58 5.09 -6.18
C LYS A 5 -7.93 4.76 -7.52
N ASP A 6 -6.60 4.82 -7.58
CA ASP A 6 -5.84 4.50 -8.78
C ASP A 6 -5.00 3.24 -8.55
N PRO A 7 -5.31 2.10 -9.19
CA PRO A 7 -4.54 0.88 -9.05
C PRO A 7 -3.13 1.03 -9.63
N LYS A 8 -2.91 1.86 -10.66
CA LYS A 8 -1.57 2.04 -11.25
C LYS A 8 -0.61 2.70 -10.28
N ALA A 9 -1.03 3.81 -9.66
CA ALA A 9 -0.24 4.48 -8.64
C ALA A 9 -0.01 3.58 -7.41
N SER A 10 -1.04 2.80 -7.03
CA SER A 10 -0.96 1.90 -5.89
C SER A 10 0.00 0.73 -6.14
N LEU A 11 -0.11 0.07 -7.29
CA LEU A 11 0.79 -1.03 -7.67
C LEU A 11 2.24 -0.54 -7.78
N ASP A 12 2.49 0.61 -8.40
CA ASP A 12 3.85 1.19 -8.46
C ASP A 12 4.43 1.41 -7.05
N PHE A 13 3.62 1.92 -6.12
CA PHE A 13 4.06 2.09 -4.74
C PHE A 13 4.34 0.74 -4.05
N TYR A 14 3.41 -0.21 -4.07
CA TYR A 14 3.62 -1.46 -3.34
C TYR A 14 4.69 -2.36 -3.97
N GLU A 15 4.81 -2.38 -5.30
CA GLU A 15 5.81 -3.18 -6.00
C GLU A 15 7.17 -2.49 -6.05
N ASN A 16 7.26 -1.27 -6.60
CA ASN A 16 8.55 -0.61 -6.82
C ASN A 16 9.07 0.12 -5.58
N VAL A 17 8.20 0.65 -4.72
CA VAL A 17 8.62 1.31 -3.48
C VAL A 17 8.69 0.31 -2.33
N LEU A 18 7.70 -0.54 -2.10
CA LEU A 18 7.73 -1.46 -0.96
C LEU A 18 8.32 -2.84 -1.27
N GLY A 19 8.49 -3.20 -2.54
CA GLY A 19 9.10 -4.47 -2.92
C GLY A 19 8.19 -5.68 -2.77
N MET A 20 6.87 -5.48 -2.73
CA MET A 20 5.90 -6.57 -2.78
C MET A 20 5.76 -7.10 -4.21
N ASP A 21 5.30 -8.34 -4.36
CA ASP A 21 4.94 -8.91 -5.65
C ASP A 21 3.42 -8.95 -5.83
N LEU A 22 2.93 -8.68 -7.05
CA LEU A 22 1.55 -9.00 -7.43
C LEU A 22 1.37 -10.53 -7.52
N ILE A 23 0.64 -11.10 -6.56
CA ILE A 23 0.42 -12.54 -6.41
C ILE A 23 -0.74 -13.03 -7.28
N ASP A 24 -1.82 -12.26 -7.32
CA ASP A 24 -3.05 -12.64 -8.01
C ASP A 24 -3.88 -11.39 -8.36
N LYS A 25 -4.74 -11.53 -9.37
CA LYS A 25 -5.65 -10.49 -9.83
C LYS A 25 -7.00 -11.12 -10.16
N LEU A 26 -8.06 -10.58 -9.55
CA LEU A 26 -9.44 -10.99 -9.85
C LEU A 26 -10.20 -9.80 -10.43
N GLU A 27 -10.67 -9.94 -11.66
CA GLU A 27 -11.46 -8.92 -12.36
C GLU A 27 -12.94 -9.26 -12.27
N MET A 28 -13.73 -8.32 -11.77
CA MET A 28 -15.19 -8.37 -11.75
C MET A 28 -15.75 -7.28 -12.66
N SER A 29 -17.07 -7.20 -12.79
CA SER A 29 -17.74 -6.23 -13.69
C SER A 29 -17.53 -4.77 -13.31
N ASP A 30 -17.41 -4.48 -12.01
CA ASP A 30 -17.44 -3.13 -11.43
C ASP A 30 -16.26 -2.84 -10.49
N PHE A 31 -15.46 -3.87 -10.18
CA PHE A 31 -14.24 -3.73 -9.40
C PHE A 31 -13.17 -4.76 -9.78
N THR A 32 -11.93 -4.47 -9.43
CA THR A 32 -10.81 -5.40 -9.54
C THR A 32 -10.12 -5.54 -8.19
N LEU A 33 -9.76 -6.78 -7.84
CA LEU A 33 -8.97 -7.09 -6.65
C LEU A 33 -7.53 -7.41 -7.07
N TYR A 34 -6.56 -6.81 -6.39
CA TYR A 34 -5.13 -7.07 -6.53
C TYR A 34 -4.60 -7.62 -5.21
N PHE A 35 -3.93 -8.76 -5.25
CA PHE A 35 -3.37 -9.39 -4.05
C PHE A 35 -1.85 -9.25 -4.07
N LEU A 36 -1.28 -8.55 -3.09
CA LEU A 36 0.15 -8.29 -2.98
C LEU A 36 0.73 -8.92 -1.74
N GLY A 37 1.99 -9.34 -1.80
CA GLY A 37 2.71 -9.83 -0.64
C GLY A 37 4.19 -10.08 -0.93
N TYR A 38 4.96 -10.37 0.11
CA TYR A 38 6.36 -10.75 -0.03
C TYR A 38 6.50 -12.27 -0.23
N GLN A 39 7.36 -12.68 -1.16
CA GLN A 39 7.58 -14.09 -1.53
C GLN A 39 8.46 -14.87 -0.53
N HIS A 40 8.09 -14.85 0.75
CA HIS A 40 8.81 -15.56 1.82
C HIS A 40 8.31 -16.99 2.05
N GLN A 41 7.11 -17.33 1.56
CA GLN A 41 6.45 -18.63 1.76
C GLN A 41 6.59 -19.58 0.55
N GLY A 42 7.39 -19.22 -0.45
CA GLY A 42 7.59 -20.03 -1.66
C GLY A 42 6.35 -20.12 -2.55
N ASN A 43 6.17 -21.26 -3.23
CA ASN A 43 5.07 -21.49 -4.19
C ASN A 43 3.80 -22.03 -3.49
N VAL A 44 3.26 -21.28 -2.54
CA VAL A 44 1.94 -21.53 -1.95
C VAL A 44 0.83 -20.80 -2.71
N SER A 45 -0.38 -21.34 -2.71
CA SER A 45 -1.52 -20.71 -3.38
C SER A 45 -1.95 -19.42 -2.65
N ARG A 46 -2.71 -18.53 -3.32
CA ARG A 46 -3.22 -17.30 -2.70
C ARG A 46 -3.95 -17.56 -1.37
N GLY A 47 -4.78 -18.59 -1.32
CA GLY A 47 -5.62 -18.88 -0.14
C GLY A 47 -4.86 -19.40 1.08
N GLU A 48 -3.61 -19.82 0.90
CA GLU A 48 -2.76 -20.38 1.97
C GLU A 48 -1.69 -19.39 2.43
N ARG A 49 -1.60 -18.22 1.79
CA ARG A 49 -0.60 -17.20 2.12
C ARG A 49 -1.01 -16.38 3.32
N GLU A 50 -0.02 -16.07 4.14
CA GLU A 50 -0.17 -15.12 5.25
C GLU A 50 0.23 -13.71 4.81
N ALA A 51 -0.29 -12.70 5.53
CA ALA A 51 0.05 -11.29 5.33
C ALA A 51 -0.15 -10.77 3.88
N LEU A 52 -1.13 -11.29 3.15
CA LEU A 52 -1.53 -10.72 1.86
C LEU A 52 -2.28 -9.39 2.04
N LEU A 53 -1.84 -8.39 1.28
CA LEU A 53 -2.54 -7.15 1.11
C LEU A 53 -3.46 -7.24 -0.11
N GLU A 54 -4.76 -7.26 0.15
CA GLU A 54 -5.78 -7.09 -0.89
C GLU A 54 -6.04 -5.59 -1.13
N LEU A 55 -5.89 -5.14 -2.38
CA LEU A 55 -6.32 -3.83 -2.85
C LEU A 55 -7.58 -3.98 -3.72
N THR A 56 -8.62 -3.23 -3.40
CA THR A 56 -9.87 -3.18 -4.15
C THR A 56 -9.93 -1.87 -4.94
N HIS A 57 -9.97 -1.98 -6.26
CA HIS A 57 -10.22 -0.84 -7.15
C HIS A 57 -11.64 -0.89 -7.66
N ASN A 58 -12.46 0.09 -7.28
CA ASN A 58 -13.77 0.29 -7.90
C ASN A 58 -13.57 1.08 -9.20
N HIS A 59 -14.05 0.54 -10.33
CA HIS A 59 -13.74 1.11 -11.64
C HIS A 59 -14.27 2.53 -11.79
N GLY A 60 -13.46 3.41 -12.38
CA GLY A 60 -13.81 4.80 -12.65
C GLY A 60 -13.42 5.78 -11.53
N THR A 61 -13.09 5.29 -10.32
CA THR A 61 -12.64 6.15 -9.21
C THR A 61 -11.36 6.94 -9.54
N GLU A 62 -10.46 6.38 -10.35
CA GLU A 62 -9.24 7.01 -10.85
C GLU A 62 -9.50 8.22 -11.74
N ASN A 63 -10.70 8.31 -12.35
CA ASN A 63 -11.07 9.38 -13.27
C ASN A 63 -11.86 10.52 -12.60
N ASP A 64 -12.31 10.33 -11.36
CA ASP A 64 -13.02 11.35 -10.58
C ASP A 64 -12.01 12.17 -9.76
N PRO A 65 -11.79 13.46 -10.06
CA PRO A 65 -10.80 14.28 -9.37
C PRO A 65 -11.17 14.56 -7.90
N ASP A 66 -12.47 14.56 -7.56
CA ASP A 66 -12.97 14.90 -6.22
C ASP A 66 -13.09 13.68 -5.31
N PHE A 67 -13.13 12.48 -5.90
CA PHE A 67 -13.19 11.22 -5.18
C PHE A 67 -11.91 10.96 -4.36
N HIS A 68 -12.06 10.51 -3.12
CA HIS A 68 -10.97 10.04 -2.28
C HIS A 68 -11.49 9.07 -1.22
N TYR A 69 -10.68 8.07 -0.86
CA TYR A 69 -10.95 7.24 0.31
C TYR A 69 -10.50 7.92 1.62
N HIS A 70 -11.18 7.58 2.72
CA HIS A 70 -10.83 8.00 4.06
C HIS A 70 -9.82 7.01 4.67
N ASN A 71 -8.68 7.50 5.18
CA ASN A 71 -7.64 6.61 5.76
C ASN A 71 -7.94 6.14 7.19
N GLY A 72 -8.97 6.67 7.85
CA GLY A 72 -9.34 6.29 9.22
C GLY A 72 -8.60 7.02 10.34
N ASN A 73 -7.64 7.89 10.02
CA ASN A 73 -6.85 8.62 11.03
C ASN A 73 -7.50 9.95 11.47
N ALA A 74 -8.45 10.47 10.69
CA ALA A 74 -9.33 11.58 11.06
C ALA A 74 -10.72 11.08 11.51
N GLN A 75 -11.61 11.97 11.95
CA GLN A 75 -12.98 11.58 12.34
C GLN A 75 -13.86 11.31 11.10
N PRO A 76 -14.67 10.23 11.08
CA PRO A 76 -14.77 9.17 12.10
C PRO A 76 -13.55 8.24 12.07
N GLN A 77 -12.93 8.04 13.23
CA GLN A 77 -11.71 7.22 13.35
C GLN A 77 -12.01 5.73 13.24
N GLY A 78 -11.02 4.96 12.78
CA GLY A 78 -11.12 3.51 12.64
C GLY A 78 -9.76 2.85 12.39
N PHE A 79 -9.53 2.39 11.16
CA PHE A 79 -8.22 1.86 10.76
C PHE A 79 -7.11 2.90 10.96
N GLY A 80 -5.93 2.45 11.40
CA GLY A 80 -4.75 3.30 11.60
C GLY A 80 -3.75 3.17 10.46
N HIS A 81 -2.99 2.07 10.45
CA HIS A 81 -1.94 1.82 9.47
C HIS A 81 -1.62 0.33 9.32
N LEU A 82 -0.93 -0.01 8.22
CA LEU A 82 -0.23 -1.27 8.04
C LEU A 82 1.24 -1.06 8.46
N ALA A 83 1.81 -2.02 9.18
CA ALA A 83 3.21 -2.00 9.56
C ALA A 83 4.01 -3.04 8.76
N ILE A 84 5.21 -2.65 8.32
CA ILE A 84 6.16 -3.52 7.62
C ILE A 84 7.47 -3.48 8.43
N SER A 85 7.94 -4.65 8.86
CA SER A 85 9.26 -4.78 9.47
C SER A 85 10.35 -4.80 8.39
N VAL A 86 11.47 -4.17 8.69
CA VAL A 86 12.66 -4.12 7.82
C VAL A 86 13.91 -4.45 8.62
N ASP A 87 14.95 -4.96 7.96
CA ASP A 87 16.20 -5.32 8.61
C ASP A 87 16.98 -4.08 9.10
N ASP A 88 16.95 -3.01 8.30
CA ASP A 88 17.62 -1.74 8.57
C ASP A 88 16.69 -0.57 8.23
N ILE A 89 16.21 0.12 9.28
CA ILE A 89 15.25 1.21 9.14
C ILE A 89 15.88 2.48 8.56
N GLU A 90 17.16 2.74 8.82
CA GLU A 90 17.86 3.91 8.28
C GLU A 90 18.08 3.73 6.78
N ALA A 91 18.50 2.54 6.35
CA ALA A 91 18.64 2.21 4.94
C ALA A 91 17.30 2.28 4.18
N ALA A 92 16.21 1.79 4.80
CA ALA A 92 14.87 1.89 4.24
C ALA A 92 14.44 3.36 4.08
N CYS A 93 14.61 4.19 5.11
CA CYS A 93 14.34 5.63 5.05
C CYS A 93 15.12 6.32 3.94
N ALA A 94 16.43 6.10 3.86
CA ALA A 94 17.27 6.70 2.83
C ALA A 94 16.82 6.30 1.42
N ARG A 95 16.36 5.05 1.23
CA ARG A 95 15.78 4.59 -0.04
C ARG A 95 14.46 5.31 -0.35
N PHE A 96 13.56 5.41 0.61
CA PHE A 96 12.28 6.11 0.44
C PHE A 96 12.47 7.60 0.13
N GLU A 97 13.44 8.27 0.73
CA GLU A 97 13.79 9.65 0.40
C GLU A 97 14.29 9.82 -1.04
N ARG A 98 15.18 8.93 -1.49
CA ARG A 98 15.65 8.94 -2.89
C ARG A 98 14.52 8.72 -3.89
N LEU A 99 13.50 7.95 -3.51
CA LEU A 99 12.30 7.70 -4.31
C LEU A 99 11.24 8.81 -4.16
N GLY A 100 11.48 9.83 -3.34
CA GLY A 100 10.56 10.95 -3.15
C GLY A 100 9.27 10.59 -2.39
N VAL A 101 9.32 9.56 -1.54
CA VAL A 101 8.18 9.13 -0.70
C VAL A 101 7.85 10.21 0.33
N LYS A 102 6.56 10.45 0.56
CA LYS A 102 6.09 11.39 1.58
C LYS A 102 6.02 10.70 2.94
N PHE A 103 6.66 11.31 3.93
CA PHE A 103 6.64 10.89 5.32
C PHE A 103 5.60 11.70 6.10
N GLN A 104 4.74 11.02 6.87
CA GLN A 104 3.93 11.61 7.93
C GLN A 104 4.77 11.81 9.20
N LYS A 105 5.70 10.90 9.48
CA LYS A 105 6.65 10.96 10.61
C LYS A 105 8.01 10.40 10.20
N ARG A 106 9.09 11.02 10.67
CA ARG A 106 10.48 10.66 10.36
C ARG A 106 11.13 9.94 11.55
N LEU A 107 12.25 9.25 11.30
CA LEU A 107 13.05 8.60 12.36
C LEU A 107 13.57 9.56 13.42
N THR A 108 13.72 10.83 13.09
CA THR A 108 14.05 11.88 14.08
C THR A 108 13.01 12.00 15.17
N ASP A 109 11.78 11.53 14.91
CA ASP A 109 10.62 11.70 15.77
C ASP A 109 10.33 10.44 16.61
N ASN A 110 10.77 9.24 16.17
CA ASN A 110 10.52 7.94 16.83
C ASN A 110 11.36 6.78 16.24
N TYR A 111 11.30 5.60 16.86
CA TYR A 111 11.93 4.34 16.36
C TYR A 111 11.21 3.68 15.17
N TRP A 112 10.24 4.37 14.57
CA TRP A 112 9.48 3.91 13.41
C TRP A 112 9.11 5.11 12.52
N ILE A 113 8.80 4.84 11.25
CA ILE A 113 8.36 5.86 10.30
C ILE A 113 6.93 5.63 9.85
N GLU A 114 6.27 6.72 9.44
CA GLU A 114 4.93 6.68 8.88
C GLU A 114 4.97 7.28 7.48
N ILE A 115 4.49 6.55 6.48
CA ILE A 115 4.44 7.01 5.09
C ILE A 115 2.99 7.09 4.62
N ILE A 116 2.65 8.16 3.91
CA ILE A 116 1.27 8.46 3.46
C ILE A 116 1.03 7.90 2.05
N SER A 117 2.05 7.25 1.47
CA SER A 117 2.17 6.83 0.07
C SER A 117 2.78 7.85 -0.90
N ALA A 118 3.28 7.35 -2.04
CA ALA A 118 3.89 8.13 -3.12
C ALA A 118 2.82 8.93 -3.89
N LYS A 119 2.98 10.25 -3.92
CA LYS A 119 2.26 11.20 -4.80
C LYS A 119 0.72 11.15 -4.84
N SER A 120 0.09 10.76 -3.73
CA SER A 120 -1.37 10.69 -3.51
C SER A 120 -2.06 9.48 -4.15
N PRO A 121 -2.20 8.38 -3.39
CA PRO A 121 -3.23 7.39 -3.65
C PRO A 121 -4.10 7.26 -2.40
N GLN A 122 -5.15 8.05 -2.39
CA GLN A 122 -6.47 7.70 -1.88
C GLN A 122 -7.52 8.28 -2.80
#